data_AF-A0AAD4XQC1-F1
#
_entry.id   AF-A0AAD4XQC1-F1
#
_cell.length_a   1.000
_cell.length_b   1.000
_cell.length_c   1.000
_cell.angle_alpha   90.00
_cell.angle_beta   90.00
_cell.angle_gamma   90.00
#
_symmetry.space_group_name_H-M   'P 1'
#
loop_
_entity.id
_entity.type
_entity.pdbx_description
1 polymer ?
#
loop_
_entity_poly.entity_id
_entity_poly.type
_entity_poly.pdbx_seq_one_letter_code
_entity_poly.pdbx_strand_id
1 'polypeptide(L)' 'MDNIFKKRAPKTGGFYESAYKLFMRKNSVYVTAIIIGVFAGERAVDYGVKPLWENNNKGKVRVLGRFPSFGFILTSWVI' A
#
# COMPACT_ATOMS: atom_id res chain seq x y z
N MET A 1 -58.35 3.18 -10.06
CA MET A 1 -57.35 2.54 -10.95
C MET A 1 -56.05 3.32 -10.80
N ASP A 2 -55.34 3.08 -9.72
CA ASP A 2 -54.29 3.96 -9.18
C ASP A 2 -53.04 3.17 -8.75
N ASN A 3 -53.04 1.86 -9.03
CA ASN A 3 -51.98 0.93 -8.60
C ASN A 3 -51.13 0.36 -9.76
N ILE A 4 -51.28 0.88 -10.98
CA ILE A 4 -50.64 0.32 -12.19
C ILE A 4 -49.26 0.94 -12.49
N PHE A 5 -48.95 2.12 -11.95
CA PHE A 5 -47.71 2.86 -12.28
C PHE A 5 -46.68 2.93 -11.16
N LYS A 6 -46.77 2.13 -10.10
CA LYS A 6 -45.66 2.02 -9.14
C LYS A 6 -44.56 1.12 -9.72
N LYS A 7 -43.91 1.55 -10.81
CA LYS A 7 -42.65 0.95 -11.26
C LYS A 7 -41.64 1.18 -10.14
N ARG A 8 -41.35 0.13 -9.36
CA ARG A 8 -40.20 0.14 -8.45
C ARG A 8 -38.97 0.35 -9.33
N ALA A 9 -38.45 1.57 -9.37
CA ALA A 9 -37.18 1.85 -10.02
C ALA A 9 -36.17 0.82 -9.51
N PRO A 10 -35.45 0.10 -10.39
CA PRO A 10 -34.43 -0.82 -9.94
C PRO A 10 -33.44 0.00 -9.11
N LYS A 11 -33.25 -0.37 -7.83
CA LYS A 11 -32.17 0.16 -6.99
C LYS A 11 -30.85 -0.39 -7.51
N THR A 12 -30.46 0.00 -8.71
CA THR A 12 -29.13 -0.25 -9.26
C THR A 12 -28.19 0.75 -8.62
N GLY A 13 -27.94 0.58 -7.32
CA GLY A 13 -26.87 1.31 -6.65
C GLY A 13 -25.56 0.90 -7.29
N GLY A 14 -24.77 1.86 -7.77
CA GLY A 14 -23.52 1.59 -8.49
C GLY A 14 -22.52 0.79 -7.64
N PHE A 15 -21.47 0.27 -8.27
CA PHE A 15 -20.43 -0.53 -7.59
C PHE A 15 -19.86 0.16 -6.33
N TYR A 16 -19.63 1.47 -6.39
CA TYR A 16 -19.15 2.23 -5.23
C TYR A 16 -20.21 2.36 -4.14
N GLU A 17 -21.50 2.43 -4.50
CA GLU A 17 -22.59 2.51 -3.53
C GLU A 17 -22.82 1.16 -2.83
N SER A 18 -22.65 0.05 -3.55
CA SER A 18 -22.68 -1.28 -2.94
C SER A 18 -21.46 -1.54 -2.05
N ALA A 19 -20.26 -1.14 -2.47
CA ALA A 19 -19.05 -1.21 -1.64
C ALA A 19 -19.17 -0.36 -0.37
N TYR A 20 -19.71 0.86 -0.47
CA TYR A 20 -19.95 1.73 0.68
C TYR A 20 -20.95 1.09 1.65
N LYS A 21 -22.07 0.57 1.15
CA LYS A 21 -23.06 -0.12 1.98
C LYS A 21 -22.50 -1.37 2.66
N LEU A 22 -21.52 -2.03 2.05
CA LEU A 22 -20.90 -3.24 2.58
C LEU A 22 -19.87 -2.92 3.66
N PHE A 23 -18.89 -2.05 3.35
CA PHE A 23 -17.75 -1.81 4.23
C PHE A 23 -17.95 -0.66 5.22
N MET A 24 -18.71 0.36 4.86
CA MET A 24 -18.82 1.60 5.65
C MET A 24 -20.07 1.68 6.54
N ARG A 25 -21.05 0.78 6.37
CA ARG A 25 -22.36 0.91 7.03
C ARG A 25 -22.35 0.59 8.53
N LYS A 26 -21.41 -0.22 9.02
CA LYS A 26 -21.34 -0.68 10.42
C LYS A 26 -19.95 -0.38 10.96
N ASN A 27 -19.86 0.29 12.12
CA ASN A 27 -18.59 0.64 12.76
C ASN A 27 -17.65 -0.56 12.90
N SER A 28 -18.17 -1.71 13.34
CA SER A 28 -17.38 -2.95 13.45
C SER A 28 -16.80 -3.43 12.12
N VAL A 29 -17.57 -3.36 11.03
CA VAL A 29 -17.12 -3.79 9.69
C VAL A 29 -16.08 -2.81 9.14
N TYR A 30 -16.34 -1.51 9.27
CA TYR A 30 -15.40 -0.46 8.83
C TYR A 30 -14.04 -0.61 9.52
N VAL A 31 -14.03 -0.75 10.85
CA VAL A 31 -12.79 -0.91 11.63
C VAL A 31 -12.04 -2.18 11.24
N THR A 32 -12.77 -3.28 11.02
CA THR A 32 -12.16 -4.54 10.58
C THR A 32 -11.55 -4.42 9.18
N ALA A 33 -12.26 -3.76 8.25
CA ALA A 33 -11.76 -3.50 6.90
C ALA A 33 -10.51 -2.62 6.92
N ILE A 34 -10.42 -1.63 7.83
CA ILE A 34 -9.20 -0.83 8.03
C ILE A 34 -8.05 -1.70 8.52
N ILE A 35 -8.26 -2.51 9.56
CA ILE A 35 -7.20 -3.36 10.13
C ILE A 35 -6.64 -4.28 9.04
N ILE A 36 -7.51 -4.98 8.32
CA ILE A 36 -7.12 -5.86 7.22
C ILE A 36 -6.40 -5.06 6.11
N GLY A 37 -6.92 -3.89 5.76
CA GLY A 37 -6.35 -3.01 4.75
C GLY A 37 -4.94 -2.52 5.10
N VAL A 38 -4.67 -2.22 6.37
CA VAL A 38 -3.34 -1.82 6.85
C VAL A 38 -2.36 -3.00 6.77
N PHE A 39 -2.76 -4.18 7.24
CA PHE A 39 -1.89 -5.37 7.14
C PHE A 39 -1.55 -5.74 5.69
N ALA A 40 -2.54 -5.68 4.79
CA ALA A 40 -2.31 -5.92 3.37
C ALA A 40 -1.48 -4.79 2.72
N GLY A 41 -1.76 -3.55 3.11
CA GLY A 41 -1.11 -2.34 2.60
C GLY A 41 0.38 -2.27 2.94
N GLU A 42 0.77 -2.62 4.17
CA GLU A 42 2.18 -2.69 4.60
C GLU A 42 3.00 -3.55 3.63
N ARG A 43 2.52 -4.78 3.36
CA ARG A 43 3.23 -5.71 2.47
C ARG A 43 3.20 -5.26 1.03
N ALA A 44 2.07 -4.75 0.54
CA ALA A 44 1.98 -4.25 -0.82
C ALA A 44 2.95 -3.09 -1.07
N VAL A 45 3.08 -2.17 -0.11
CA VAL A 45 4.02 -1.04 -0.19
C VAL A 45 5.46 -1.53 -0.14
N ASP A 46 5.81 -2.41 0.81
CA ASP A 46 7.16 -2.95 0.92
C ASP A 46 7.62 -3.67 -0.35
N TYR A 47 6.74 -4.49 -0.94
CA TYR A 47 7.02 -5.20 -2.18
C TYR A 47 7.01 -4.28 -3.41
N GLY A 48 6.27 -3.17 -3.39
CA GLY A 48 6.22 -2.23 -4.50
C GLY A 48 7.39 -1.24 -4.50
N VAL A 49 7.76 -0.72 -3.33
CA VAL A 49 8.77 0.35 -3.21
C VAL A 49 10.18 -0.18 -3.42
N LYS A 50 10.53 -1.33 -2.82
CA LYS A 50 11.87 -1.94 -2.99
C LYS A 50 12.31 -2.10 -4.44
N PRO A 51 11.54 -2.76 -5.33
CA PRO A 51 11.96 -2.94 -6.72
C PRO A 51 12.00 -1.62 -7.49
N LEU A 52 11.11 -0.67 -7.20
CA LEU A 52 11.15 0.66 -7.82
C LEU A 52 12.43 1.42 -7.42
N TRP A 53 12.78 1.37 -6.15
CA TRP A 53 13.99 1.99 -5.61
C TRP A 53 15.25 1.33 -6.15
N GLU A 54 15.30 0.00 -6.16
CA GLU A 54 16.43 -0.77 -6.70
C GLU A 54 16.59 -0.52 -8.19
N ASN A 55 15.49 -0.44 -8.95
CA ASN A 55 15.53 -0.13 -10.38
C ASN A 55 16.05 1.29 -10.66
N ASN A 56 15.61 2.27 -9.86
CA ASN A 56 16.07 3.66 -9.98
C ASN A 56 17.54 3.85 -9.52
N ASN A 57 18.02 3.01 -8.61
CA ASN A 57 19.39 3.08 -8.07
C ASN A 57 20.32 1.97 -8.61
N LYS A 58 19.97 1.37 -9.76
CA LYS A 58 20.82 0.41 -10.46
C LYS A 58 22.23 0.99 -10.67
N GLY A 59 23.23 0.31 -10.10
CA GLY A 59 24.65 0.70 -10.18
C GLY A 59 25.18 1.54 -9.00
N LYS A 60 24.33 2.24 -8.23
CA LYS A 60 24.78 3.06 -7.09
C LYS A 60 24.98 2.26 -5.81
N VAL A 61 24.16 1.23 -5.59
CA VAL A 61 24.23 0.37 -4.38
C VAL A 61 25.52 -0.46 -4.33
N ARG A 62 26.09 -0.82 -5.49
CA ARG A 62 27.37 -1.55 -5.58
C ARG A 62 28.58 -0.68 -5.19
N VAL A 63 28.48 0.64 -5.32
CA VAL A 63 29.55 1.58 -4.96
C VAL A 63 29.56 1.83 -3.45
N LEU A 64 28.40 1.88 -2.79
CA LEU A 64 28.32 2.05 -1.33
C LEU A 64 28.72 0.79 -0.54
N GLY A 65 28.62 -0.41 -1.13
CA GLY A 65 29.14 -1.66 -0.56
C GLY A 65 30.65 -1.88 -0.79
N ARG A 66 31.29 -1.01 -1.57
CA ARG A 66 32.74 -1.00 -1.83
C ARG A 66 33.34 0.30 -1.30
N PHE A 67 33.04 0.64 -0.06
CA PHE A 67 33.96 1.48 0.71
C PHE A 67 34.94 0.55 1.41
N PRO A 68 36.27 0.72 1.23
CA PRO A 68 37.21 0.07 2.12
C PRO A 68 36.89 0.54 3.54
N SER A 69 36.85 -0.41 4.46
CA SER A 69 36.61 -0.18 5.88
C SER A 69 37.34 1.08 6.35
N PHE A 70 36.62 2.03 6.96
CA PHE A 70 37.21 3.21 7.61
C PHE A 70 38.31 2.85 8.63
N GLY A 71 38.43 1.58 9.03
CA GLY A 71 39.53 1.05 9.85
C GLY A 71 40.91 0.94 9.16
N PHE A 72 41.02 1.11 7.84
CA PHE A 72 42.33 1.05 7.15
C PHE A 72 43.02 2.41 6.96
N ILE A 73 42.30 3.53 7.18
CA ILE A 73 42.85 4.89 6.99
C ILE A 73 43.50 5.41 8.28
N LEU A 74 43.27 4.78 9.43
CA LEU A 74 43.82 5.18 10.74
C LEU A 74 45.12 4.48 11.14
N THR A 75 45.59 3.46 10.40
CA THR A 75 46.86 2.77 10.72
C THR A 75 48.08 3.34 10.00
N SER A 76 47.92 4.37 9.17
CA SER A 76 49.00 5.01 8.40
C SER A 76 49.38 6.39 8.94
N TRP A 77 49.45 6.54 10.27
CA TRP A 77 50.03 7.70 10.96
C TRP A 77 50.85 7.29 12.21
N VAL A 78 51.40 6.06 12.22
CA VAL A 78 52.32 5.57 13.29
C VAL A 78 53.54 4.81 12.71
N ILE A 79 53.95 5.09 11.48
CA ILE A 79 55.28 4.73 10.98
C ILE A 79 55.85 5.92 10.23
#